data_AF-A0A285TUY6-F1
#
_entry.id   AF-A0A285TUY6-F1
#
_cell.length_a   1.000
_cell.length_b   1.000
_cell.length_c   1.000
_cell.angle_alpha   90.00
_cell.angle_beta   90.00
_cell.angle_gamma   90.00
#
_symmetry.space_group_name_H-M   'P 1'
#
loop_
_entity.id
_entity.type
_entity.pdbx_description
1 polymer ?
#
loop_
_entity_poly.entity_id
_entity_poly.type
_entity_poly.pdbx_seq_one_letter_code
_entity_poly.pdbx_strand_id
1 'polypeptide(L)'
;MRAQPPKSTTFTRLIVSASFLALIAGISVDASAQSFFDKAKEALGSVTGNNTTSSGSGGSSASMAGLSDETVSDALRQALDKGVEVVTTDLGVTDGFNADPVAHIPLPDSVKHAQSLLSAAGLGSYGEEIELRMNRAAEQTMRDAGDILADAVSRMTLEDAKGILDGPEDTATKYLRRVSGGDIENRLRPVIGEALADTGALQLYDQMMGQYDTLPMVPDIKASLSDHATNKAMDGLFYYIAKQEADIRNDPARWTTDVLKKVFSTVN
;
A
#
# COMPACT_ATOMS: atom_id res chain seq x y z
N MET A 1 -37.85 -24.20 -57.31
CA MET A 1 -37.91 -24.43 -55.85
C MET A 1 -37.05 -23.37 -55.17
N ARG A 2 -37.67 -22.40 -54.49
CA ARG A 2 -37.01 -21.29 -53.78
C ARG A 2 -37.14 -21.59 -52.28
N ALA A 3 -36.03 -21.81 -51.57
CA ALA A 3 -36.01 -21.93 -50.12
C ALA A 3 -35.53 -20.60 -49.51
N GLN A 4 -36.31 -20.08 -48.56
CA GLN A 4 -36.12 -18.80 -47.87
C GLN A 4 -35.07 -18.92 -46.73
N PRO A 5 -34.44 -17.80 -46.31
CA PRO A 5 -33.55 -17.78 -45.14
C PRO A 5 -34.35 -17.66 -43.82
N PRO A 6 -33.85 -18.21 -42.68
CA PRO A 6 -34.47 -17.97 -41.38
C PRO A 6 -34.19 -16.57 -40.83
N LYS A 7 -35.24 -15.99 -40.25
CA LYS A 7 -35.37 -14.62 -39.73
C LYS A 7 -34.73 -14.46 -38.35
N SER A 8 -34.28 -13.23 -38.08
CA SER A 8 -33.91 -12.72 -36.77
C SER A 8 -35.05 -12.89 -35.75
N THR A 9 -34.69 -13.24 -34.51
CA THR A 9 -35.64 -13.22 -33.39
C THR A 9 -35.02 -12.46 -32.22
N THR A 10 -35.41 -11.19 -32.13
CA THR A 10 -35.18 -10.29 -31.00
C THR A 10 -36.01 -10.79 -29.81
N PHE A 11 -35.36 -11.14 -28.70
CA PHE A 11 -36.06 -11.49 -27.45
C PHE A 11 -36.12 -10.26 -26.54
N THR A 12 -37.23 -9.53 -26.67
CA THR A 12 -37.76 -8.62 -25.64
C THR A 12 -38.83 -9.39 -24.87
N ARG A 13 -38.70 -9.48 -23.54
CA ARG A 13 -39.72 -9.78 -22.50
C ARG A 13 -38.96 -10.15 -21.20
N LEU A 14 -39.35 -9.81 -19.98
CA LEU A 14 -40.62 -9.37 -19.41
C LEU A 14 -40.32 -8.83 -18.00
N ILE A 15 -40.83 -7.66 -17.65
CA ILE A 15 -40.88 -7.16 -16.26
C ILE A 15 -41.95 -7.99 -15.54
N VAL A 16 -41.57 -8.71 -14.49
CA VAL A 16 -42.52 -9.32 -13.54
C VAL A 16 -42.40 -8.57 -12.22
N SER A 17 -43.38 -7.70 -12.01
CA SER A 17 -43.77 -7.16 -10.73
C SER A 17 -44.37 -8.28 -9.87
N ALA A 18 -43.81 -8.49 -8.68
CA ALA A 18 -44.45 -9.26 -7.63
C ALA A 18 -44.44 -8.40 -6.36
N SER A 19 -45.58 -7.75 -6.13
CA SER A 19 -45.94 -7.16 -4.85
C SER A 19 -46.08 -8.26 -3.80
N PHE A 20 -45.42 -8.10 -2.66
CA PHE A 20 -45.79 -8.79 -1.44
C PHE A 20 -45.95 -7.74 -0.33
N LEU A 21 -47.21 -7.53 0.05
CA LEU A 21 -47.67 -6.65 1.10
C LEU A 21 -48.20 -7.54 2.25
N ALA A 22 -47.51 -7.56 3.39
CA ALA A 22 -48.03 -7.97 4.70
C ALA A 22 -47.04 -7.50 5.78
N LEU A 23 -47.29 -6.39 6.47
CA LEU A 23 -48.04 -6.26 7.73
C LEU A 23 -47.22 -6.63 8.99
N ILE A 24 -46.52 -5.61 9.51
CA ILE A 24 -46.35 -5.19 10.92
C ILE A 24 -46.32 -6.31 11.99
N ALA A 25 -45.12 -6.54 12.54
CA ALA A 25 -44.92 -6.83 13.96
C ALA A 25 -43.64 -6.13 14.41
N GLY A 26 -43.76 -5.22 15.38
CA GLY A 26 -42.66 -4.43 15.91
C GLY A 26 -41.61 -5.30 16.61
N ILE A 27 -40.35 -5.08 16.25
CA ILE A 27 -39.21 -5.46 17.07
C ILE A 27 -38.50 -4.16 17.39
N SER A 28 -38.68 -3.71 18.63
CA SER A 28 -37.94 -2.63 19.24
C SER A 28 -36.45 -2.93 19.15
N VAL A 29 -35.70 -2.07 18.48
CA VAL A 29 -34.24 -2.07 18.61
C VAL A 29 -33.95 -1.51 19.99
N ASP A 30 -33.60 -2.40 20.93
CA ASP A 30 -33.19 -2.02 22.27
C ASP A 30 -31.93 -1.15 22.17
N ALA A 31 -32.11 0.12 22.52
CA ALA A 31 -31.05 1.10 22.62
C ALA A 31 -30.27 0.87 23.92
N SER A 32 -29.31 -0.06 23.90
CA SER A 32 -28.41 -0.28 25.06
C SER A 32 -27.05 0.42 24.93
N ALA A 33 -26.97 1.52 24.16
CA ALA A 33 -25.76 2.33 24.04
C ALA A 33 -25.64 3.45 25.08
N GLN A 34 -26.66 3.68 25.93
CA GLN A 34 -26.60 4.74 26.97
C GLN A 34 -26.16 4.24 28.36
N SER A 35 -26.09 2.92 28.59
CA SER A 35 -25.85 2.37 29.94
C SER A 35 -24.36 2.25 30.34
N PHE A 36 -23.45 2.36 29.37
CA PHE A 36 -22.00 2.30 29.63
C PHE A 36 -21.46 3.62 30.21
N PHE A 37 -21.97 4.75 29.71
CA PHE A 37 -21.52 6.08 30.15
C PHE A 37 -22.01 6.42 31.56
N ASP A 38 -23.21 6.01 31.94
CA ASP A 38 -23.73 6.19 33.30
C ASP A 38 -22.98 5.33 34.33
N LYS A 39 -22.60 4.09 33.99
CA LYS A 39 -21.74 3.25 34.85
C LYS A 39 -20.33 3.80 35.01
N ALA A 40 -19.77 4.40 33.95
CA ALA A 40 -18.48 5.09 34.03
C ALA A 40 -18.55 6.34 34.93
N LYS A 41 -19.67 7.08 34.87
CA LYS A 41 -19.90 8.27 35.70
C LYS A 41 -20.16 7.93 37.17
N GLU A 42 -20.79 6.79 37.45
CA GLU A 42 -21.00 6.27 38.80
C GLU A 42 -19.70 5.74 39.43
N ALA A 43 -18.87 5.03 38.67
CA ALA A 43 -17.54 4.61 39.09
C ALA A 43 -16.61 5.82 39.38
N LEU A 44 -16.68 6.86 38.55
CA LEU A 44 -15.89 8.09 38.70
C LEU A 44 -16.41 8.99 39.83
N GLY A 45 -17.73 9.03 40.06
CA GLY A 45 -18.38 9.75 41.15
C GLY A 45 -18.08 9.15 42.53
N SER A 46 -17.90 7.82 42.62
CA SER A 46 -17.57 7.14 43.89
C SER A 46 -16.14 7.39 44.40
N VAL A 47 -15.24 7.90 43.55
CA VAL A 47 -13.86 8.27 43.90
C VAL A 47 -13.68 9.74 44.28
N THR A 48 -14.70 10.59 44.07
CA THR A 48 -14.62 12.05 44.29
C THR A 48 -15.50 12.54 45.45
N GLY A 49 -16.01 11.64 46.30
CA GLY A 49 -17.02 11.98 47.30
C GLY A 49 -16.80 11.41 48.70
N ASN A 50 -15.63 11.60 49.30
CA ASN A 50 -15.40 11.84 50.76
C ASN A 50 -13.93 11.55 51.11
N ASN A 51 -13.12 12.60 51.30
CA ASN A 51 -12.39 12.70 52.55
C ASN A 51 -12.02 14.16 52.87
N THR A 52 -12.48 14.57 54.03
CA THR A 52 -12.28 15.84 54.71
C THR A 52 -10.80 16.08 55.00
N THR A 53 -10.31 17.27 54.62
CA THR A 53 -9.32 18.09 55.34
C THR A 53 -8.10 17.42 55.99
N SER A 54 -6.96 17.51 55.32
CA SER A 54 -5.68 17.85 55.97
C SER A 54 -4.77 18.57 54.98
N SER A 55 -4.46 19.83 55.30
CA SER A 55 -3.49 20.68 54.63
C SER A 55 -2.17 19.94 54.38
N GLY A 56 -1.76 19.89 53.12
CA GLY A 56 -0.46 19.38 52.68
C GLY A 56 -0.16 19.94 51.30
N SER A 57 0.80 20.85 51.24
CA SER A 57 1.34 21.46 50.03
C SER A 57 1.78 20.40 49.01
N GLY A 58 1.29 20.52 47.78
CA GLY A 58 1.71 19.69 46.66
C GLY A 58 0.63 19.69 45.59
N GLY A 59 0.47 20.83 44.90
CA GLY A 59 -0.44 20.94 43.77
C GLY A 59 -0.11 19.91 42.69
N SER A 60 -0.94 18.88 42.60
CA SER A 60 -0.94 17.93 41.50
C SER A 60 -1.51 18.60 40.25
N SER A 61 -0.70 19.43 39.60
CA SER A 61 -0.73 19.58 38.14
C SER A 61 -0.16 18.31 37.52
N ALA A 62 -0.93 17.22 37.56
CA ALA A 62 -0.51 15.90 37.06
C ALA A 62 -1.36 15.45 35.87
N SER A 63 -1.70 16.38 34.97
CA SER A 63 -2.47 16.08 33.75
C SER A 63 -1.85 16.64 32.46
N MET A 64 -0.63 17.20 32.52
CA MET A 64 0.03 17.85 31.37
C MET A 64 1.58 17.79 31.48
N ALA A 65 2.16 16.64 31.83
CA ALA A 65 3.61 16.40 31.70
C ALA A 65 3.79 15.36 30.59
N GLY A 66 4.61 15.71 29.60
CA GLY A 66 4.68 15.12 28.27
C GLY A 66 4.76 13.60 28.23
N LEU A 67 4.22 13.02 27.16
CA LEU A 67 4.54 11.66 26.76
C LEU A 67 6.06 11.50 26.81
N SER A 68 6.56 10.41 27.41
CA SER A 68 7.98 10.08 27.35
C SER A 68 8.43 10.00 25.90
N ASP A 69 9.64 10.47 25.60
CA ASP A 69 10.23 10.43 24.26
C ASP A 69 10.21 9.01 23.67
N GLU A 70 10.30 8.00 24.53
CA GLU A 70 10.15 6.58 24.18
C GLU A 70 8.74 6.25 23.68
N THR A 71 7.70 6.74 24.36
CA THR A 71 6.31 6.55 23.95
C THR A 71 6.02 7.23 22.62
N VAL A 72 6.59 8.41 22.40
CA VAL A 72 6.49 9.13 21.13
C VAL A 72 7.18 8.36 20.00
N SER A 73 8.36 7.81 20.28
CA SER A 73 9.12 7.02 19.32
C SER A 73 8.41 5.71 18.95
N ASP A 74 7.86 4.99 19.93
CA ASP A 74 7.11 3.76 19.69
C ASP A 74 5.83 4.02 18.91
N ALA A 75 5.15 5.12 19.21
CA ALA A 75 3.99 5.59 18.50
C ALA A 75 4.32 5.87 17.01
N LEU A 76 5.42 6.58 16.73
CA LEU A 76 5.87 6.83 15.37
C LEU A 76 6.21 5.53 14.63
N ARG A 77 6.94 4.60 15.26
CA ARG A 77 7.26 3.29 14.66
C ARG A 77 5.99 2.54 14.27
N GLN A 78 4.99 2.50 15.15
CA GLN A 78 3.70 1.85 14.86
C GLN A 78 2.98 2.50 13.67
N ALA A 79 2.98 3.83 13.57
CA ALA A 79 2.40 4.52 12.41
C ALA A 79 3.12 4.18 11.12
N LEU A 80 4.46 4.18 11.13
CA LEU A 80 5.26 3.89 9.95
C LEU A 80 5.11 2.43 9.51
N ASP A 81 5.13 1.50 10.46
CA ASP A 81 4.88 0.08 10.21
C ASP A 81 3.51 -0.12 9.56
N LYS A 82 2.47 0.53 10.10
CA LYS A 82 1.14 0.47 9.50
C LYS A 82 1.06 1.11 8.12
N GLY A 83 1.76 2.22 7.90
CA GLY A 83 1.84 2.89 6.60
C GLY A 83 2.52 2.00 5.54
N VAL A 84 3.60 1.33 5.91
CA VAL A 84 4.28 0.33 5.07
C VAL A 84 3.33 -0.83 4.73
N GLU A 85 2.62 -1.36 5.72
CA GLU A 85 1.66 -2.46 5.53
C GLU A 85 0.56 -2.07 4.53
N VAL A 86 0.00 -0.87 4.67
CA VAL A 86 -1.04 -0.36 3.75
C VAL A 86 -0.50 -0.26 2.33
N VAL A 87 0.65 0.40 2.15
CA VAL A 87 1.22 0.59 0.80
C VAL A 87 1.59 -0.73 0.14
N THR A 88 2.22 -1.64 0.88
CA THR A 88 2.63 -2.95 0.32
C THR A 88 1.45 -3.86 0.06
N THR A 89 0.38 -3.77 0.86
CA THR A 89 -0.89 -4.45 0.56
C THR A 89 -1.51 -3.87 -0.71
N ASP A 90 -1.63 -2.56 -0.82
CA ASP A 90 -2.27 -1.88 -1.96
C ASP A 90 -1.52 -2.13 -3.27
N LEU A 91 -0.18 -2.14 -3.24
CA LEU A 91 0.64 -2.46 -4.41
C LEU A 91 0.73 -3.97 -4.69
N GLY A 92 0.48 -4.81 -3.69
CA GLY A 92 0.58 -6.26 -3.80
C GLY A 92 -0.66 -6.95 -4.36
N VAL A 93 -1.78 -6.23 -4.50
CA VAL A 93 -2.98 -6.79 -5.14
C VAL A 93 -2.81 -6.86 -6.66
N THR A 94 -3.65 -7.68 -7.30
CA THR A 94 -3.76 -7.68 -8.76
C THR A 94 -4.09 -6.29 -9.27
N ASP A 95 -3.25 -5.80 -10.18
CA ASP A 95 -3.29 -4.49 -10.82
C ASP A 95 -2.80 -3.33 -9.94
N GLY A 96 -2.24 -3.63 -8.76
CA GLY A 96 -1.58 -2.66 -7.90
C GLY A 96 -0.36 -2.01 -8.53
N PHE A 97 0.34 -2.73 -9.43
CA PHE A 97 1.35 -2.13 -10.31
C PHE A 97 0.80 -1.90 -11.71
N ASN A 98 0.21 -2.94 -12.30
CA ASN A 98 -0.06 -2.94 -13.74
C ASN A 98 -1.01 -1.81 -14.18
N ALA A 99 -2.05 -1.49 -13.39
CA ALA A 99 -3.00 -0.43 -13.72
C ALA A 99 -2.65 0.92 -13.09
N ASP A 100 -1.61 0.99 -12.27
CA ASP A 100 -1.27 2.19 -11.52
C ASP A 100 -0.38 3.14 -12.35
N PRO A 101 -0.77 4.41 -12.58
CA PRO A 101 -0.03 5.31 -13.46
C PRO A 101 1.35 5.72 -12.94
N VAL A 102 1.66 5.46 -11.67
CA VAL A 102 2.94 5.83 -11.05
C VAL A 102 3.80 4.60 -10.77
N ALA A 103 3.22 3.53 -10.24
CA ALA A 103 3.94 2.31 -9.93
C ALA A 103 4.16 1.43 -11.15
N HIS A 104 3.34 1.54 -12.21
CA HIS A 104 3.46 0.71 -13.41
C HIS A 104 4.90 0.64 -13.93
N ILE A 105 5.33 -0.59 -14.19
CA ILE A 105 6.67 -0.91 -14.67
C ILE A 105 6.60 -1.07 -16.19
N PRO A 106 7.04 -0.07 -16.97
CA PRO A 106 7.11 -0.21 -18.42
C PRO A 106 8.29 -1.09 -18.81
N LEU A 107 8.26 -1.65 -20.03
CA LEU A 107 9.45 -2.29 -20.60
C LEU A 107 10.69 -1.36 -20.56
N PRO A 108 11.91 -1.91 -20.38
CA PRO A 108 13.14 -1.14 -20.58
C PRO A 108 13.18 -0.54 -21.99
N ASP A 109 13.69 0.67 -22.14
CA ASP A 109 13.64 1.41 -23.42
C ASP A 109 14.25 0.63 -24.60
N SER A 110 15.33 -0.11 -24.35
CA SER A 110 15.97 -0.98 -25.34
C SER A 110 15.05 -2.13 -25.77
N VAL A 111 14.37 -2.76 -24.82
CA VAL A 111 13.40 -3.85 -25.05
C VAL A 111 12.15 -3.33 -25.76
N LYS A 112 11.69 -2.13 -25.41
CA LYS A 112 10.58 -1.44 -26.08
C LYS A 112 10.92 -1.15 -27.55
N HIS A 113 12.16 -0.81 -27.85
CA HIS A 113 12.61 -0.64 -29.24
C HIS A 113 12.53 -1.96 -30.02
N ALA A 114 13.02 -3.07 -29.46
CA ALA A 114 12.86 -4.39 -30.06
C ALA A 114 11.38 -4.75 -30.30
N GLN A 115 10.52 -4.53 -29.30
CA GLN A 115 9.09 -4.76 -29.44
C GLN A 115 8.49 -3.93 -30.59
N SER A 116 8.87 -2.66 -30.74
CA SER A 116 8.36 -1.82 -31.84
C SER A 116 8.70 -2.37 -33.22
N LEU A 117 9.91 -2.93 -33.39
CA LEU A 117 10.36 -3.55 -34.65
C LEU A 117 9.62 -4.86 -34.91
N LEU A 118 9.48 -5.70 -33.89
CA LEU A 118 8.73 -6.97 -33.99
C LEU A 118 7.23 -6.75 -34.19
N SER A 119 6.68 -5.64 -33.69
CA SER A 119 5.28 -5.27 -33.87
C SER A 119 4.95 -5.02 -35.34
N ALA A 120 5.89 -4.46 -36.11
CA ALA A 120 5.72 -4.29 -37.56
C ALA A 120 5.62 -5.63 -38.31
N ALA A 121 6.12 -6.72 -37.72
CA ALA A 121 6.01 -8.08 -38.22
C ALA A 121 4.82 -8.87 -37.63
N GLY A 122 3.93 -8.22 -36.87
CA GLY A 122 2.78 -8.85 -36.23
C GLY A 122 3.08 -9.57 -34.90
N LEU A 123 4.27 -9.38 -34.33
CA LEU A 123 4.73 -10.01 -33.10
C LEU A 123 4.75 -9.06 -31.88
N GLY A 124 3.91 -8.01 -31.90
CA GLY A 124 3.90 -6.98 -30.86
C GLY A 124 3.42 -7.43 -29.49
N SER A 125 2.62 -8.50 -29.45
CA SER A 125 2.02 -9.06 -28.23
C SER A 125 3.05 -9.58 -27.23
N TYR A 126 4.28 -9.91 -27.68
CA TYR A 126 5.35 -10.34 -26.77
C TYR A 126 5.66 -9.27 -25.73
N GLY A 127 5.85 -8.01 -26.14
CA GLY A 127 6.22 -6.97 -25.19
C GLY A 127 5.08 -6.60 -24.25
N GLU A 128 3.84 -6.57 -24.73
CA GLU A 128 2.66 -6.30 -23.89
C GLU A 128 2.53 -7.36 -22.78
N GLU A 129 2.72 -8.64 -23.12
CA GLU A 129 2.65 -9.74 -22.16
C GLU A 129 3.88 -9.79 -21.23
N ILE A 130 5.08 -9.44 -21.71
CA ILE A 130 6.26 -9.28 -20.85
C ILE A 130 6.04 -8.16 -19.83
N GLU A 131 5.54 -7.01 -20.27
CA GLU A 131 5.24 -5.87 -19.41
C GLU A 131 4.23 -6.24 -18.33
N LEU A 132 3.12 -6.89 -18.72
CA LEU A 132 2.12 -7.38 -17.79
C LEU A 132 2.73 -8.32 -16.74
N ARG A 133 3.50 -9.34 -17.16
CA ARG A 133 4.11 -10.32 -16.25
C ARG A 133 5.16 -9.69 -15.32
N MET A 134 5.89 -8.69 -15.81
CA MET A 134 6.82 -7.93 -14.98
C MET A 134 6.10 -7.15 -13.89
N ASN A 135 4.95 -6.55 -14.20
CA ASN A 135 4.11 -5.92 -13.18
C ASN A 135 3.53 -6.95 -12.20
N ARG A 136 3.09 -8.13 -12.68
CA ARG A 136 2.65 -9.23 -11.79
C ARG A 136 3.76 -9.72 -10.87
N ALA A 137 4.99 -9.78 -11.35
CA ALA A 137 6.12 -10.15 -10.52
C ALA A 137 6.33 -9.12 -9.41
N ALA A 138 6.29 -7.82 -9.72
CA ALA A 138 6.37 -6.77 -8.71
C ALA A 138 5.26 -6.89 -7.66
N GLU A 139 4.00 -7.05 -8.08
CA GLU A 139 2.84 -7.26 -7.18
C GLU A 139 3.08 -8.43 -6.22
N GLN A 140 3.57 -9.58 -6.72
CA GLN A 140 3.87 -10.76 -5.89
C GLN A 140 4.93 -10.51 -4.82
N THR A 141 5.92 -9.65 -5.11
CA THR A 141 7.05 -9.37 -4.20
C THR A 141 6.76 -8.30 -3.15
N MET A 142 5.60 -7.64 -3.20
CA MET A 142 5.32 -6.53 -2.26
C MET A 142 5.21 -6.99 -0.80
N ARG A 143 4.80 -8.24 -0.56
CA ARG A 143 4.81 -8.81 0.78
C ARG A 143 6.23 -8.87 1.36
N ASP A 144 7.19 -9.38 0.59
CA ASP A 144 8.60 -9.44 0.99
C ASP A 144 9.18 -8.05 1.21
N ALA A 145 8.83 -7.09 0.36
CA ALA A 145 9.22 -5.69 0.54
C ALA A 145 8.68 -5.10 1.85
N GLY A 146 7.44 -5.43 2.22
CA GLY A 146 6.83 -5.06 3.50
C GLY A 146 7.60 -5.60 4.70
N ASP A 147 7.95 -6.88 4.68
CA ASP A 147 8.72 -7.51 5.78
C ASP A 147 10.11 -6.86 5.96
N ILE A 148 10.79 -6.49 4.86
CA ILE A 148 12.09 -5.81 4.92
C ILE A 148 11.95 -4.39 5.49
N LEU A 149 10.91 -3.67 5.08
CA LEU A 149 10.64 -2.31 5.57
C LEU A 149 10.22 -2.31 7.04
N ALA A 150 9.39 -3.26 7.48
CA ALA A 150 9.00 -3.43 8.87
C ALA A 150 10.22 -3.71 9.77
N ASP A 151 11.13 -4.59 9.33
CA ASP A 151 12.41 -4.85 10.01
C ASP A 151 13.23 -3.56 10.17
N ALA A 152 13.26 -2.70 9.15
CA ALA A 152 13.94 -1.41 9.25
C ALA A 152 13.27 -0.41 10.20
N VAL A 153 11.93 -0.32 10.18
CA VAL A 153 11.16 0.49 11.14
C VAL A 153 11.44 0.03 12.57
N SER A 154 11.52 -1.29 12.80
CA SER A 154 11.80 -1.85 14.12
C SER A 154 13.18 -1.46 14.69
N ARG A 155 14.16 -1.22 13.81
CA ARG A 155 15.53 -0.82 14.16
C ARG A 155 15.71 0.70 14.33
N MET A 156 14.66 1.49 14.09
CA MET A 156 14.71 2.95 14.21
C MET A 156 15.14 3.36 15.62
N THR A 157 16.11 4.27 15.76
CA THR A 157 16.53 4.77 17.07
C THR A 157 15.61 5.90 17.56
N LEU A 158 15.70 6.27 18.84
CA LEU A 158 14.97 7.42 19.39
C LEU A 158 15.43 8.74 18.74
N GLU A 159 16.71 8.84 18.37
CA GLU A 159 17.26 9.98 17.63
C GLU A 159 16.66 10.09 16.22
N ASP A 160 16.59 8.96 15.51
CA ASP A 160 15.96 8.90 14.18
C ASP A 160 14.48 9.29 14.24
N ALA A 161 13.75 8.77 15.25
CA ALA A 161 12.35 9.06 15.45
C ALA A 161 12.09 10.55 15.71
N LYS A 162 12.91 11.18 16.56
CA LYS A 162 12.86 12.64 16.77
C LYS A 162 13.18 13.42 15.50
N GLY A 163 14.22 13.01 14.77
CA GLY A 163 14.60 13.64 13.50
C GLY A 163 13.50 13.56 12.44
N ILE A 164 12.75 12.46 12.40
CA ILE A 164 11.58 12.31 11.53
C ILE A 164 10.44 13.24 11.96
N LEU A 165 10.16 13.30 13.26
CA LEU A 165 9.08 14.11 13.81
C LEU A 165 9.30 15.61 13.55
N ASP A 166 10.51 16.10 13.80
CA ASP A 166 10.87 17.52 13.63
C ASP A 166 11.20 17.89 12.17
N GLY A 167 11.30 16.89 11.29
CA GLY A 167 11.70 17.04 9.89
C GLY A 167 10.53 17.41 8.95
N PRO A 168 10.83 17.73 7.67
CA PRO A 168 9.84 17.96 6.62
C PRO A 168 9.01 16.72 6.27
N GLU A 169 8.00 16.89 5.41
CA GLU A 169 6.94 15.89 5.13
C GLU A 169 7.40 14.54 4.56
N ASP A 170 8.64 14.42 4.08
CA ASP A 170 9.19 13.21 3.46
C ASP A 170 10.34 12.57 4.25
N THR A 171 10.50 12.95 5.52
CA THR A 171 11.66 12.57 6.34
C THR A 171 11.68 11.07 6.66
N ALA A 172 10.53 10.46 6.97
CA ALA A 172 10.45 9.04 7.24
C ALA A 172 10.76 8.22 5.98
N THR A 173 10.26 8.66 4.84
CA THR A 173 10.53 8.03 3.54
C THR A 173 12.01 8.11 3.19
N LYS A 174 12.63 9.28 3.35
CA LYS A 174 14.08 9.45 3.16
C LYS A 174 14.88 8.60 4.12
N TYR A 175 14.44 8.49 5.37
CA TYR A 175 15.05 7.61 6.36
C TYR A 175 15.01 6.17 5.86
N LEU A 176 13.84 5.62 5.53
CA LEU A 176 13.66 4.25 5.04
C LEU A 176 14.48 4.00 3.78
N ARG A 177 14.48 4.93 2.82
CA ARG A 177 15.29 4.81 1.60
C ARG A 177 16.79 4.79 1.91
N ARG A 178 17.24 5.52 2.94
CA ARG A 178 18.65 5.58 3.34
C ARG A 178 19.08 4.33 4.12
N VAL A 179 18.31 3.92 5.12
CA VAL A 179 18.68 2.81 6.01
C VAL A 179 18.35 1.45 5.44
N SER A 180 17.37 1.40 4.54
CA SER A 180 16.90 0.15 3.94
C SER A 180 17.14 0.08 2.45
N GLY A 181 17.41 1.17 1.73
CA GLY A 181 17.44 1.14 0.25
C GLY A 181 18.40 0.09 -0.32
N GLY A 182 19.64 0.02 0.20
CA GLY A 182 20.61 -0.99 -0.22
C GLY A 182 20.23 -2.41 0.23
N ASP A 183 19.71 -2.56 1.44
CA ASP A 183 19.28 -3.86 1.97
C ASP A 183 18.04 -4.40 1.25
N ILE A 184 17.07 -3.53 0.95
CA ILE A 184 15.89 -3.86 0.16
C ILE A 184 16.33 -4.22 -1.25
N GLU A 185 17.18 -3.43 -1.91
CA GLU A 185 17.63 -3.79 -3.26
C GLU A 185 18.32 -5.16 -3.27
N ASN A 186 19.22 -5.42 -2.32
CA ASN A 186 19.94 -6.69 -2.24
C ASN A 186 19.05 -7.90 -1.92
N ARG A 187 18.01 -7.72 -1.11
CA ARG A 187 17.08 -8.79 -0.72
C ARG A 187 15.94 -8.97 -1.70
N LEU A 188 15.44 -7.88 -2.28
CA LEU A 188 14.29 -7.88 -3.19
C LEU A 188 14.69 -8.28 -4.61
N ARG A 189 15.92 -7.97 -5.05
CA ARG A 189 16.41 -8.36 -6.39
C ARG A 189 16.30 -9.87 -6.66
N PRO A 190 16.78 -10.79 -5.79
CA PRO A 190 16.61 -12.22 -6.03
C PRO A 190 15.14 -12.66 -5.98
N VAL A 191 14.31 -12.07 -5.11
CA VAL A 191 12.88 -12.38 -4.99
C VAL A 191 12.12 -11.93 -6.25
N ILE A 192 12.41 -10.75 -6.79
CA ILE A 192 11.85 -10.27 -8.06
C ILE A 192 12.34 -11.14 -9.23
N GLY A 193 13.60 -11.56 -9.22
CA GLY A 193 14.13 -12.49 -10.22
C GLY A 193 13.36 -13.81 -10.24
N GLU A 194 13.04 -14.37 -9.07
CA GLU A 194 12.21 -15.56 -8.92
C GLU A 194 10.77 -15.32 -9.39
N ALA A 195 10.14 -14.22 -8.96
CA ALA A 195 8.79 -13.86 -9.39
C ALA A 195 8.69 -13.61 -10.92
N LEU A 196 9.73 -13.05 -11.54
CA LEU A 196 9.81 -12.90 -13.00
C LEU A 196 9.94 -14.25 -13.71
N ALA A 197 10.63 -15.22 -13.11
CA ALA A 197 10.70 -16.58 -13.62
C ALA A 197 9.34 -17.28 -13.48
N ASP A 198 8.68 -17.15 -12.31
CA ASP A 198 7.40 -17.79 -12.00
C ASP A 198 6.24 -17.27 -12.86
N THR A 199 6.21 -15.97 -13.11
CA THR A 199 5.26 -15.35 -14.05
C THR A 199 5.60 -15.68 -15.52
N GLY A 200 6.78 -16.22 -15.79
CA GLY A 200 7.29 -16.53 -17.13
C GLY A 200 7.70 -15.30 -17.94
N ALA A 201 7.90 -14.14 -17.29
CA ALA A 201 8.39 -12.93 -17.95
C ALA A 201 9.76 -13.16 -18.60
N LEU A 202 10.67 -13.85 -17.90
CA LEU A 202 12.02 -14.14 -18.42
C LEU A 202 11.97 -15.06 -19.64
N GLN A 203 11.18 -16.14 -19.58
CA GLN A 203 11.02 -17.05 -20.71
C GLN A 203 10.46 -16.34 -21.94
N LEU A 204 9.46 -15.48 -21.75
CA LEU A 204 8.82 -14.77 -22.86
C LEU A 204 9.76 -13.71 -23.46
N TYR A 205 10.57 -13.07 -22.62
CA TYR A 205 11.64 -12.18 -23.06
C TYR A 205 12.68 -12.89 -23.91
N ASP A 206 13.16 -14.05 -23.48
CA ASP A 206 14.12 -14.85 -24.25
C ASP A 206 13.53 -15.27 -25.61
N GLN A 207 12.25 -15.64 -25.65
CA GLN A 207 11.55 -15.94 -26.90
C GLN A 207 11.47 -14.72 -27.83
N MET A 208 11.14 -13.54 -27.28
CA MET A 208 11.07 -12.29 -28.04
C MET A 208 12.44 -11.91 -28.59
N MET A 209 13.49 -11.98 -27.77
CA MET A 209 14.87 -11.69 -28.21
C MET A 209 15.32 -12.69 -29.29
N GLY A 210 14.96 -13.96 -29.16
CA GLY A 210 15.22 -14.95 -30.21
C GLY A 210 14.57 -14.61 -31.55
N GLN A 211 13.39 -13.98 -31.57
CA GLN A 211 12.78 -13.46 -32.80
C GLN A 211 13.48 -12.19 -33.30
N TYR A 212 13.82 -11.29 -32.38
CA TYR A 212 14.53 -10.04 -32.69
C TYR A 212 15.87 -10.31 -33.37
N ASP A 213 16.64 -11.29 -32.89
CA ASP A 213 17.95 -11.67 -33.43
C ASP A 213 17.89 -12.24 -34.85
N THR A 214 16.71 -12.65 -35.35
CA THR A 214 16.54 -13.08 -36.75
C THR A 214 16.49 -11.91 -37.73
N LEU A 215 16.29 -10.67 -37.23
CA LEU A 215 16.20 -9.48 -38.06
C LEU A 215 17.60 -9.04 -38.53
N PRO A 216 17.80 -8.73 -39.82
CA PRO A 216 19.08 -8.25 -40.30
C PRO A 216 19.36 -6.82 -39.80
N MET A 217 20.63 -6.52 -39.50
CA MET A 217 21.14 -5.19 -39.13
C MET A 217 20.54 -4.59 -37.85
N VAL A 218 20.08 -5.42 -36.90
CA VAL A 218 19.60 -4.94 -35.59
C VAL A 218 20.74 -4.85 -34.56
N PRO A 219 20.72 -3.85 -33.65
CA PRO A 219 21.72 -3.74 -32.58
C PRO A 219 21.49 -4.78 -31.48
N ASP A 220 22.58 -5.20 -30.83
CA ASP A 220 22.54 -6.08 -29.66
C ASP A 220 21.90 -5.38 -28.44
N ILE A 221 20.98 -6.07 -27.75
CA ILE A 221 20.25 -5.55 -26.60
C ILE A 221 20.70 -6.27 -25.34
N LYS A 222 21.28 -5.51 -24.41
CA LYS A 222 21.72 -6.01 -23.09
C LYS A 222 20.90 -5.39 -21.97
N ALA A 223 19.62 -5.74 -21.90
CA ALA A 223 18.76 -5.34 -20.79
C ALA A 223 18.65 -6.46 -19.75
N SER A 224 18.77 -6.10 -18.47
CA SER A 224 18.36 -6.98 -17.37
C SER A 224 16.93 -6.63 -16.98
N LEU A 225 15.98 -7.53 -17.28
CA LEU A 225 14.60 -7.36 -16.83
C LEU A 225 14.51 -7.37 -15.30
N SER A 226 15.30 -8.21 -14.63
CA SER A 226 15.32 -8.27 -13.17
C SER A 226 15.76 -6.95 -12.53
N ASP A 227 16.83 -6.34 -13.05
CA ASP A 227 17.35 -5.08 -12.52
C ASP A 227 16.37 -3.94 -12.77
N HIS A 228 15.80 -3.88 -13.97
CA HIS A 228 14.83 -2.87 -14.35
C HIS A 228 13.55 -2.97 -13.51
N ALA A 229 12.99 -4.17 -13.39
CA ALA A 229 11.81 -4.43 -12.57
C ALA A 229 12.06 -4.09 -11.10
N THR A 230 13.22 -4.48 -10.56
CA THR A 230 13.61 -4.17 -9.17
C THR A 230 13.66 -2.66 -8.93
N ASN A 231 14.36 -1.92 -9.79
CA ASN A 231 14.49 -0.47 -9.65
C ASN A 231 13.13 0.23 -9.75
N LYS A 232 12.28 -0.17 -10.70
CA LYS A 232 10.95 0.42 -10.88
C LYS A 232 9.97 0.05 -9.77
N ALA A 233 10.00 -1.18 -9.29
CA ALA A 233 9.23 -1.61 -8.14
C ALA A 233 9.60 -0.79 -6.90
N MET A 234 10.89 -0.58 -6.68
CA MET A 234 11.41 0.28 -5.60
C MET A 234 10.96 1.73 -5.74
N ASP A 235 11.06 2.31 -6.93
CA ASP A 235 10.61 3.68 -7.18
C ASP A 235 9.12 3.85 -6.89
N GLY A 236 8.28 2.92 -7.36
CA GLY A 236 6.83 2.92 -7.10
C GLY A 236 6.50 2.75 -5.61
N LEU A 237 7.13 1.78 -4.95
CA LEU A 237 6.97 1.53 -3.52
C LEU A 237 7.29 2.77 -2.68
N PHE A 238 8.46 3.37 -2.90
CA PHE A 238 8.86 4.55 -2.13
C PHE A 238 8.06 5.81 -2.47
N TYR A 239 7.55 5.92 -3.70
CA TYR A 239 6.60 6.98 -4.04
C TYR A 239 5.34 6.89 -3.18
N TYR A 240 4.75 5.70 -3.07
CA TYR A 240 3.53 5.50 -2.28
C TYR A 240 3.76 5.60 -0.77
N ILE A 241 4.93 5.19 -0.27
CA ILE A 241 5.32 5.45 1.12
C ILE A 241 5.41 6.97 1.38
N ALA A 242 6.01 7.75 0.48
CA ALA A 242 6.08 9.21 0.59
C ALA A 242 4.68 9.83 0.63
N LYS A 243 3.79 9.37 -0.25
CA LYS A 243 2.41 9.82 -0.31
C LYS A 243 1.67 9.50 1.00
N GLN A 244 1.83 8.28 1.50
CA GLN A 244 1.22 7.84 2.75
C GLN A 244 1.76 8.64 3.96
N GLU A 245 3.06 8.94 3.99
CA GLU A 245 3.65 9.80 5.03
C GLU A 245 3.03 11.21 5.00
N ALA A 246 2.92 11.81 3.81
CA ALA A 246 2.30 13.12 3.64
C ALA A 246 0.83 13.12 4.08
N ASP A 247 0.08 12.07 3.75
CA ASP A 247 -1.32 11.92 4.17
C ASP A 247 -1.46 11.81 5.70
N ILE A 248 -0.54 11.09 6.37
CA ILE A 248 -0.50 10.99 7.85
C ILE A 248 -0.22 12.34 8.48
N ARG A 249 0.68 13.15 7.91
CA ARG A 249 0.99 14.48 8.45
C ARG A 249 -0.15 15.48 8.28
N ASN A 250 -0.87 15.40 7.16
CA ASN A 250 -2.00 16.27 6.87
C ASN A 250 -3.27 15.89 7.66
N ASP A 251 -3.48 14.59 7.94
CA ASP A 251 -4.59 14.12 8.76
C ASP A 251 -4.18 12.98 9.73
N PRO A 252 -3.48 13.32 10.82
CA PRO A 252 -3.02 12.31 11.78
C PRO A 252 -4.18 11.59 12.49
N ALA A 253 -5.37 12.21 12.56
CA ALA A 253 -6.51 11.65 13.28
C ALA A 253 -7.11 10.42 12.58
N ARG A 254 -6.93 10.29 11.27
CA ARG A 254 -7.45 9.16 10.47
C ARG A 254 -6.65 7.87 10.59
N TRP A 255 -5.38 7.96 11.00
CA TRP A 255 -4.44 6.85 10.90
C TRP A 255 -3.87 6.41 12.24
N THR A 256 -4.31 7.03 13.34
CA THR A 256 -3.58 6.94 14.59
C THR A 256 -4.42 6.78 15.86
N THR A 257 -3.82 6.21 16.90
CA THR A 257 -4.39 6.10 18.24
C THR A 257 -4.32 7.46 18.96
N ASP A 258 -5.05 7.64 20.07
CA ASP A 258 -5.11 8.93 20.77
C ASP A 258 -3.75 9.43 21.29
N VAL A 259 -2.76 8.54 21.42
CA VAL A 259 -1.37 8.89 21.78
C VAL A 259 -0.64 9.53 20.60
N LEU A 260 -0.73 8.93 19.40
CA LEU A 260 -0.15 9.49 18.18
C LEU A 260 -0.83 10.80 17.78
N LYS A 261 -2.16 10.92 17.93
CA LYS A 261 -2.86 12.19 17.69
C LYS A 261 -2.26 13.33 18.50
N LYS A 262 -1.94 13.07 19.78
CA LYS A 262 -1.29 14.05 20.65
C LYS A 262 0.10 14.42 20.14
N VAL A 263 0.91 13.45 19.74
CA VAL A 263 2.27 13.67 19.19
C VAL A 263 2.25 14.55 17.95
N PHE A 264 1.43 14.22 16.96
CA PHE A 264 1.37 15.02 15.72
C PHE A 264 0.72 16.38 15.95
N SER A 265 -0.21 16.52 16.91
CA SER A 265 -0.80 17.83 17.27
C SER A 265 0.16 18.76 18.01
N THR A 266 1.24 18.25 18.61
CA THR A 266 2.22 19.08 19.33
C THR A 266 3.33 19.65 18.44
N VAL A 267 3.41 19.21 17.18
CA VAL A 267 4.47 19.57 16.22
C VAL A 267 3.98 20.61 15.19
N ASN A 268 2.73 21.08 15.33
CA ASN A 268 2.12 22.09 14.48
C ASN A 268 1.81 23.38 15.25
#